data_AF-Q08NF2-F1
#
_entry.id   AF-Q08NF2-F1
#
_cell.length_a   1.000
_cell.length_b   1.000
_cell.length_c   1.000
_cell.angle_alpha   90.00
_cell.angle_beta   90.00
_cell.angle_gamma   90.00
#
_symmetry.space_group_name_H-M   'P 1'
#
loop_
_entity.id
_entity.type
_entity.pdbx_description
1 polymer ?
#
loop_
_entity_poly.entity_id
_entity_poly.type
_entity_poly.pdbx_seq_one_letter_code
_entity_poly.pdbx_strand_id
1 'polypeptide(L)'
;MTRLGLTDMLLQPELLAAVEPDVSLVATLLSLRKVIPQKTKETARQVVRKVVEDLERRLRAPTERAVRGALSRSSRTRKPRAAEIDWNRTLRANLGNYLPERQSVVVEKLVGHGRKRSSLRDVVLCIDQSGSMAASVVYSSIFGAVLASLRAVSTRMVLFDTSVVDLSEQLSDPVDLLFGTQLGGGTDIDQALAYCQQLITRPAQTILVLITDLYEGGNAPRMLQRAASLVQSGVTVVCLLALSDQGAPSHDGHHAAQFAALGIPTFSCTPDLFPELMAAAIQRQDLRAWAARQELQLARPE
;
A
#
# COMPACT_ATOMS: atom_id res chain seq x y z
N MET A 1 29.15 20.05 16.54
CA MET A 1 28.96 20.23 15.09
C MET A 1 27.46 20.35 14.85
N THR A 2 27.00 21.57 14.62
CA THR A 2 25.60 21.98 14.59
C THR A 2 24.90 21.50 13.31
N ARG A 3 23.65 21.02 13.42
CA ARG A 3 22.79 20.58 12.30
C ARG A 3 22.81 21.51 11.08
N LEU A 4 23.00 22.82 11.30
CA LEU A 4 23.09 23.86 10.27
C LEU A 4 24.21 23.61 9.23
N GLY A 5 25.39 23.14 9.64
CA GLY A 5 26.51 22.94 8.72
C GLY A 5 26.33 21.73 7.77
N LEU A 6 25.60 20.70 8.22
CA LEU A 6 25.24 19.53 7.41
C LEU A 6 24.14 19.86 6.40
N THR A 7 23.14 20.65 6.80
CA THR A 7 22.11 21.15 5.87
C THR A 7 22.70 22.02 4.76
N ASP A 8 23.61 22.95 5.08
CA ASP A 8 24.22 23.80 4.06
C ASP A 8 25.16 23.02 3.12
N MET A 9 25.86 21.99 3.60
CA MET A 9 26.64 21.08 2.76
C MET A 9 25.77 20.22 1.84
N LEU A 10 24.64 19.68 2.34
CA LEU A 10 23.70 18.89 1.54
C LEU A 10 22.92 19.71 0.51
N LEU A 11 22.97 21.05 0.58
CA LEU A 11 22.36 21.95 -0.39
C LEU A 11 23.32 22.37 -1.52
N GLN A 12 24.58 21.92 -1.48
CA GLN A 12 25.54 22.17 -2.55
C GLN A 12 25.28 21.22 -3.73
N PRO A 13 25.00 21.75 -4.95
CA PRO A 13 24.71 20.93 -6.14
C PRO A 13 25.77 19.87 -6.44
N GLU A 14 27.04 20.20 -6.18
CA GLU A 14 28.20 19.34 -6.45
C GLU A 14 28.24 18.13 -5.52
N LEU A 15 27.85 18.30 -4.25
CA LEU A 15 27.81 17.21 -3.27
C LEU A 15 26.57 16.34 -3.45
N LEU A 16 25.42 16.91 -3.81
CA LEU A 16 24.19 16.16 -4.13
C LEU A 16 24.37 15.22 -5.33
N ALA A 17 25.21 15.59 -6.30
CA ALA A 17 25.53 14.76 -7.44
C ALA A 17 26.55 13.65 -7.12
N ALA A 18 27.36 13.82 -6.06
CA ALA A 18 28.44 12.92 -5.69
C ALA A 18 28.06 11.83 -4.67
N VAL A 19 26.99 12.05 -3.89
CA VAL A 19 26.48 11.09 -2.90
C VAL A 19 25.66 10.00 -3.60
N GLU A 20 25.83 8.74 -3.18
CA GLU A 20 24.99 7.64 -3.68
C GLU A 20 23.52 7.90 -3.30
N PRO A 21 22.61 8.00 -4.29
CA PRO A 21 21.23 8.33 -4.02
C PRO A 21 20.53 7.16 -3.31
N ASP A 22 20.12 7.36 -2.05
CA ASP A 22 19.34 6.39 -1.29
C ASP A 22 18.01 7.00 -0.78
N VAL A 23 17.13 6.16 -0.23
CA VAL A 23 15.83 6.61 0.29
C VAL A 23 15.99 7.57 1.47
N SER A 24 17.06 7.43 2.26
CA SER A 24 17.35 8.31 3.38
C SER A 24 17.65 9.74 2.90
N LEU A 25 18.41 9.87 1.81
CA LEU A 25 18.69 11.13 1.16
C LEU A 25 17.42 11.75 0.59
N VAL A 26 16.55 10.98 -0.06
CA VAL A 26 15.26 11.47 -0.56
C VAL A 26 14.40 11.98 0.59
N ALA A 27 14.25 11.19 1.67
CA ALA A 27 13.52 11.60 2.86
C ALA A 27 14.07 12.90 3.47
N THR A 28 15.40 13.03 3.52
CA THR A 28 16.08 14.23 4.01
C THR A 28 15.80 15.43 3.10
N LEU A 29 15.91 15.28 1.78
CA LEU A 29 15.61 16.33 0.80
C LEU A 29 14.16 16.80 0.88
N LEU A 30 13.22 15.86 1.07
CA LEU A 30 11.81 16.20 1.26
C LEU A 30 11.58 16.99 2.54
N SER A 31 12.25 16.63 3.65
CA SER A 31 12.16 17.36 4.92
C SER A 31 12.71 18.79 4.83
N LEU A 32 13.72 19.01 3.98
CA LEU A 32 14.39 20.29 3.80
C LEU A 32 13.76 21.16 2.70
N ARG A 33 12.75 20.67 1.97
CA ARG A 33 12.13 21.31 0.80
C ARG A 33 11.76 22.78 1.01
N LYS A 34 11.34 23.20 2.21
CA LYS A 34 10.99 24.61 2.52
C LYS A 34 12.21 25.54 2.53
N VAL A 35 13.39 25.00 2.79
CA VAL A 35 14.66 25.72 2.95
C VAL A 35 15.52 25.64 1.68
N ILE A 36 15.22 24.71 0.76
CA ILE A 36 15.94 24.57 -0.52
C ILE A 36 15.74 25.84 -1.37
N PRO A 37 16.82 26.56 -1.75
CA PRO A 37 16.73 27.68 -2.68
C PRO A 37 16.14 27.24 -4.03
N GLN A 38 15.33 28.07 -4.68
CA GLN A 38 14.69 27.73 -5.97
C GLN A 38 15.69 27.27 -7.05
N LYS A 39 16.92 27.79 -7.03
CA LYS A 39 17.99 27.39 -7.95
C LYS A 39 18.45 25.93 -7.75
N THR A 40 18.36 25.39 -6.53
CA THR A 40 18.79 24.03 -6.17
C THR A 40 17.64 23.01 -6.22
N LYS A 41 16.40 23.49 -6.32
CA LYS A 41 15.21 22.63 -6.36
C LYS A 41 15.20 21.67 -7.55
N GLU A 42 15.68 22.12 -8.71
CA GLU A 42 15.76 21.29 -9.90
C GLU A 42 16.81 20.17 -9.74
N THR A 43 17.98 20.48 -9.17
CA THR A 43 19.01 19.48 -8.87
C THR A 43 18.51 18.45 -7.86
N ALA A 44 17.80 18.89 -6.81
CA ALA A 44 17.18 17.98 -5.84
C ALA A 44 16.13 17.07 -6.52
N ARG A 45 15.32 17.61 -7.45
CA ARG A 45 14.36 16.81 -8.24
C ARG A 45 15.06 15.77 -9.12
N GLN A 46 16.19 16.11 -9.74
CA GLN A 46 16.97 15.16 -10.55
C GLN A 46 17.53 14.01 -9.71
N VAL A 47 18.06 14.31 -8.52
CA VAL A 47 18.55 13.29 -7.58
C VAL A 47 17.42 12.37 -7.13
N VAL A 48 16.29 12.94 -6.69
CA VAL A 48 15.11 12.16 -6.29
C VAL A 48 14.59 11.32 -7.44
N ARG A 49 14.54 11.86 -8.66
CA ARG A 49 14.10 11.15 -9.87
C ARG A 49 14.97 9.91 -10.12
N LYS A 50 16.29 10.03 -10.00
CA LYS A 50 17.20 8.88 -10.16
C LYS A 50 16.89 7.76 -9.16
N VAL A 51 16.72 8.10 -7.88
CA VAL A 51 16.35 7.13 -6.83
C VAL A 51 15.00 6.48 -7.12
N VAL A 52 14.00 7.29 -7.45
CA VAL A 52 12.64 6.82 -7.74
C VAL A 52 12.64 5.89 -8.96
N GLU A 53 13.35 6.23 -10.04
CA GLU A 53 13.46 5.39 -11.22
C GLU A 53 14.18 4.05 -10.91
N ASP A 54 15.23 4.08 -10.10
CA ASP A 54 15.94 2.87 -9.67
C ASP A 54 15.05 1.94 -8.85
N LEU A 55 14.35 2.49 -7.85
CA LEU A 55 13.42 1.75 -7.01
C LEU A 55 12.21 1.25 -7.81
N GLU A 56 11.68 2.07 -8.71
CA GLU A 56 10.58 1.68 -9.58
C GLU A 56 10.99 0.51 -10.47
N ARG A 57 12.17 0.54 -11.09
CA ARG A 57 12.68 -0.60 -11.88
C ARG A 57 12.71 -1.90 -11.08
N ARG A 58 13.13 -1.84 -9.82
CA ARG A 58 13.20 -2.99 -8.92
C ARG A 58 11.81 -3.48 -8.49
N LEU A 59 10.91 -2.57 -8.10
CA LEU A 59 9.65 -2.89 -7.43
C LEU A 59 8.48 -3.09 -8.39
N ARG A 60 8.51 -2.51 -9.59
CA ARG A 60 7.42 -2.55 -10.57
C ARG A 60 7.07 -3.98 -10.98
N ALA A 61 8.04 -4.74 -11.50
CA ALA A 61 7.77 -6.07 -12.05
C ALA A 61 7.25 -7.07 -10.98
N PRO A 62 7.82 -7.15 -9.76
CA PRO A 62 7.25 -7.95 -8.68
C PRO A 62 5.82 -7.54 -8.30
N THR A 63 5.58 -6.24 -8.14
CA THR A 63 4.25 -5.69 -7.79
C THR A 63 3.21 -6.05 -8.84
N GLU A 64 3.48 -5.75 -10.11
CA GLU A 64 2.55 -6.05 -11.20
C GLU A 64 2.26 -7.55 -11.29
N ARG A 65 3.28 -8.40 -11.17
CA ARG A 65 3.12 -9.85 -11.23
C ARG A 65 2.27 -10.38 -10.09
N ALA A 66 2.56 -9.96 -8.86
CA ALA A 66 1.85 -10.40 -7.66
C ALA A 66 0.37 -9.96 -7.71
N VAL A 67 0.12 -8.69 -8.02
CA VAL A 67 -1.22 -8.09 -8.07
C VAL A 67 -2.03 -8.67 -9.23
N ARG A 68 -1.51 -8.71 -10.46
CA ARG A 68 -2.21 -9.33 -11.61
C ARG A 68 -2.51 -10.80 -11.35
N GLY A 69 -1.56 -11.54 -10.77
CA GLY A 69 -1.75 -12.93 -10.39
C GLY A 69 -2.85 -13.12 -9.34
N ALA A 70 -2.92 -12.24 -8.35
CA ALA A 70 -3.95 -12.23 -7.32
C ALA A 70 -5.34 -11.89 -7.88
N LEU A 71 -5.44 -10.86 -8.73
CA LEU A 71 -6.69 -10.46 -9.39
C LEU A 71 -7.21 -11.55 -10.32
N SER A 72 -6.32 -12.21 -11.07
CA SER A 72 -6.67 -13.36 -11.88
C SER A 72 -7.25 -14.48 -11.02
N ARG A 73 -6.65 -14.78 -9.87
CA ARG A 73 -7.15 -15.81 -8.92
C ARG A 73 -8.48 -15.42 -8.31
N SER A 74 -8.61 -14.17 -7.84
CA SER A 74 -9.79 -13.68 -7.16
C SER A 74 -11.00 -13.47 -8.08
N SER A 75 -10.81 -13.25 -9.38
CA SER A 75 -11.92 -13.10 -10.32
C SER A 75 -12.61 -14.43 -10.66
N ARG A 76 -11.98 -15.57 -10.37
CA ARG A 76 -12.51 -16.90 -10.68
C ARG A 76 -13.65 -17.27 -9.74
N THR A 77 -14.72 -17.84 -10.30
CA THR A 77 -15.87 -18.36 -9.54
C THR A 77 -15.85 -19.89 -9.52
N ARG A 78 -16.23 -20.49 -8.38
CA ARG A 78 -16.49 -21.94 -8.26
C ARG A 78 -17.95 -22.32 -8.54
N LYS A 79 -18.79 -21.32 -8.79
CA LYS A 79 -20.20 -21.47 -9.21
C LYS A 79 -20.44 -20.71 -10.52
N PRO A 80 -19.75 -21.06 -11.61
CA PRO A 80 -20.00 -20.45 -12.92
C PRO A 80 -21.38 -20.81 -13.45
N ARG A 81 -21.96 -19.93 -14.26
CA ARG A 81 -23.05 -20.31 -15.17
C ARG A 81 -22.49 -21.19 -16.28
N ALA A 82 -23.33 -21.99 -16.94
CA ALA A 82 -22.89 -22.93 -17.98
C ALA A 82 -22.01 -22.27 -19.07
N ALA A 83 -22.35 -21.06 -19.50
CA ALA A 83 -21.62 -20.29 -20.51
C ALA A 83 -20.27 -19.72 -20.01
N GLU A 84 -20.03 -19.72 -18.70
CA GLU A 84 -18.83 -19.14 -18.08
C GLU A 84 -17.83 -20.22 -17.64
N ILE A 85 -18.12 -21.51 -17.87
CA ILE A 85 -17.26 -22.62 -17.42
C ILE A 85 -15.97 -22.66 -18.24
N ASP A 86 -14.83 -22.61 -17.55
CA ASP A 86 -13.53 -22.97 -18.08
C ASP A 86 -13.41 -24.50 -18.10
N TRP A 87 -13.82 -25.13 -19.19
CA TRP A 87 -13.84 -26.59 -19.32
C TRP A 87 -12.45 -27.21 -19.18
N ASN A 88 -11.40 -26.60 -19.74
CA ASN A 88 -10.04 -27.12 -19.64
C ASN A 88 -9.55 -27.19 -18.18
N ARG A 89 -9.79 -26.14 -17.39
CA ARG A 89 -9.41 -26.14 -15.97
C ARG A 89 -10.33 -27.02 -15.13
N THR A 90 -11.62 -27.01 -15.44
CA THR A 90 -12.61 -27.88 -14.78
C THR A 90 -12.23 -29.35 -14.97
N LEU A 91 -11.90 -29.78 -16.18
CA LEU A 91 -11.46 -31.15 -16.45
C LEU A 91 -10.20 -31.48 -15.67
N ARG A 92 -9.14 -30.65 -15.76
CA ARG A 92 -7.88 -30.89 -15.01
C ARG A 92 -8.09 -30.99 -13.50
N ALA A 93 -8.98 -30.18 -12.93
CA ALA A 93 -9.28 -30.18 -11.50
C ALA A 93 -10.06 -31.43 -11.03
N ASN A 94 -10.69 -32.15 -11.95
CA ASN A 94 -11.50 -33.34 -11.67
C ASN A 94 -10.96 -34.60 -12.36
N LEU A 95 -9.76 -34.58 -12.93
CA LEU A 95 -9.17 -35.75 -13.63
C LEU A 95 -9.09 -36.99 -12.73
N GLY A 96 -8.96 -36.82 -11.41
CA GLY A 96 -9.00 -37.92 -10.44
C GLY A 96 -10.36 -38.63 -10.34
N ASN A 97 -11.42 -38.04 -10.89
CA ASN A 97 -12.79 -38.57 -10.92
C ASN A 97 -13.16 -39.13 -12.31
N TYR A 98 -12.15 -39.58 -13.07
CA TYR A 98 -12.37 -40.22 -14.36
C TYR A 98 -12.97 -41.62 -14.17
N LEU A 99 -14.04 -41.91 -14.90
CA LEU A 99 -14.70 -43.21 -14.94
C LEU A 99 -14.40 -43.88 -16.29
N PRO A 100 -13.47 -44.86 -16.34
CA PRO A 100 -13.07 -45.52 -17.57
C PRO A 100 -14.25 -46.18 -18.30
N GLU A 101 -15.18 -46.79 -17.56
CA GLU A 101 -16.32 -47.52 -18.10
C GLU A 101 -17.29 -46.60 -18.86
N ARG A 102 -17.30 -45.31 -18.52
CA ARG A 102 -18.17 -44.29 -19.12
C ARG A 102 -17.41 -43.30 -19.98
N GLN A 103 -16.09 -43.45 -20.11
CA GLN A 103 -15.18 -42.51 -20.77
C GLN A 103 -15.44 -41.04 -20.37
N SER A 104 -15.79 -40.80 -19.11
CA SER A 104 -16.33 -39.51 -18.65
C SER A 104 -15.67 -39.08 -17.34
N VAL A 105 -15.57 -37.77 -17.12
CA VAL A 105 -15.10 -37.19 -15.85
C VAL A 105 -16.28 -36.68 -15.05
N VAL A 106 -16.45 -37.14 -13.82
CA VAL A 106 -17.47 -36.59 -12.91
C VAL A 106 -16.98 -35.27 -12.32
N VAL A 107 -17.67 -34.19 -12.64
CA VAL A 107 -17.29 -32.84 -12.21
C VAL A 107 -17.85 -32.55 -10.82
N GLU A 108 -16.97 -32.51 -9.82
CA GLU A 108 -17.27 -32.04 -8.47
C GLU A 108 -16.98 -30.53 -8.34
N LYS A 109 -15.88 -30.08 -8.97
CA LYS A 109 -15.38 -28.71 -8.88
C LYS A 109 -15.48 -27.99 -10.22
N LEU A 110 -16.47 -27.12 -10.38
CA LEU A 110 -16.58 -26.22 -11.53
C LEU A 110 -15.65 -25.01 -11.40
N VAL A 111 -15.00 -24.62 -12.49
CA VAL A 111 -14.15 -23.42 -12.54
C VAL A 111 -14.67 -22.49 -13.61
N GLY A 112 -15.01 -21.25 -13.25
CA GLY A 112 -15.46 -20.22 -14.18
C GLY A 112 -14.34 -19.33 -14.72
N HIS A 113 -14.51 -18.85 -15.95
CA HIS A 113 -13.82 -17.67 -16.45
C HIS A 113 -14.20 -16.46 -15.59
N GLY A 114 -13.21 -15.79 -15.01
CA GLY A 114 -13.47 -14.62 -14.18
C GLY A 114 -14.08 -13.46 -14.97
N ARG A 115 -14.96 -12.67 -14.33
CA ARG A 115 -15.64 -11.54 -14.99
C ARG A 115 -14.62 -10.54 -15.56
N LYS A 116 -14.84 -10.11 -16.82
CA LYS A 116 -13.91 -9.31 -17.62
C LYS A 116 -14.15 -7.78 -17.63
N ARG A 117 -15.00 -7.20 -16.76
CA ARG A 117 -15.28 -5.73 -16.80
C ARG A 117 -15.35 -5.07 -15.41
N SER A 118 -14.85 -3.82 -15.35
CA SER A 118 -14.60 -2.92 -14.19
C SER A 118 -13.38 -3.29 -13.33
N SER A 119 -12.81 -2.30 -12.64
CA SER A 119 -11.77 -2.56 -11.63
C SER A 119 -12.29 -3.61 -10.65
N LEU A 120 -11.56 -4.70 -10.54
CA LEU A 120 -11.93 -5.86 -9.71
C LEU A 120 -11.79 -5.55 -8.21
N ARG A 121 -10.95 -4.56 -7.90
CA ARG A 121 -10.64 -4.07 -6.56
C ARG A 121 -10.42 -2.56 -6.57
N ASP A 122 -10.76 -1.94 -5.46
CA ASP A 122 -10.40 -0.57 -5.14
C ASP A 122 -9.32 -0.62 -4.05
N VAL A 123 -8.25 0.18 -4.19
CA VAL A 123 -7.17 0.31 -3.22
C VAL A 123 -7.10 1.78 -2.82
N VAL A 124 -7.19 2.03 -1.52
CA VAL A 124 -6.97 3.36 -0.94
C VAL A 124 -5.69 3.27 -0.12
N LEU A 125 -4.65 3.99 -0.55
CA LEU A 125 -3.42 4.19 0.21
C LEU A 125 -3.60 5.46 1.05
N CYS A 126 -3.75 5.32 2.36
CA CYS A 126 -3.88 6.43 3.29
C CYS A 126 -2.56 6.55 4.07
N ILE A 127 -1.79 7.60 3.83
CA ILE A 127 -0.38 7.67 4.19
C ILE A 127 -0.14 8.88 5.09
N ASP A 128 0.41 8.62 6.25
CA ASP A 128 0.88 9.63 7.19
C ASP A 128 2.11 10.33 6.63
N GLN A 129 2.05 11.66 6.67
CA GLN A 129 3.09 12.54 6.17
C GLN A 129 3.89 13.21 7.28
N SER A 130 3.87 12.66 8.49
CA SER A 130 4.77 13.03 9.57
C SER A 130 6.23 12.80 9.19
N GLY A 131 7.15 13.52 9.86
CA GLY A 131 8.57 13.46 9.55
C GLY A 131 9.19 12.06 9.71
N SER A 132 8.68 11.25 10.64
CA SER A 132 9.07 9.83 10.84
C SER A 132 8.71 8.96 9.64
N MET A 133 7.72 9.36 8.84
CA MET A 133 7.14 8.56 7.76
C MET A 133 7.68 8.90 6.37
N ALA A 134 8.66 9.79 6.25
CA ALA A 134 9.20 10.24 4.98
C ALA A 134 9.66 9.09 4.05
N ALA A 135 10.33 8.06 4.59
CA ALA A 135 10.72 6.89 3.80
C ALA A 135 9.50 6.08 3.32
N SER A 136 8.50 5.91 4.18
CA SER A 136 7.24 5.24 3.85
C SER A 136 6.48 5.96 2.74
N VAL A 137 6.50 7.29 2.73
CA VAL A 137 5.89 8.12 1.67
C VAL A 137 6.56 7.84 0.31
N VAL A 138 7.91 7.75 0.26
CA VAL A 138 8.65 7.44 -0.97
C VAL A 138 8.20 6.10 -1.56
N TYR A 139 8.27 5.03 -0.76
CA TYR A 139 7.87 3.70 -1.23
C TYR A 139 6.40 3.63 -1.63
N SER A 140 5.52 4.22 -0.83
CA SER A 140 4.08 4.24 -1.12
C SER A 140 3.73 5.01 -2.39
N SER A 141 4.49 6.06 -2.72
CA SER A 141 4.33 6.81 -3.98
C SER A 141 4.64 5.94 -5.19
N ILE A 142 5.73 5.17 -5.12
CA ILE A 142 6.13 4.24 -6.19
C ILE A 142 5.08 3.12 -6.33
N PHE A 143 4.69 2.48 -5.22
CA PHE A 143 3.66 1.45 -5.27
C PHE A 143 2.31 1.99 -5.75
N GLY A 144 1.92 3.18 -5.32
CA GLY A 144 0.73 3.88 -5.78
C GLY A 144 0.73 4.07 -7.29
N ALA A 145 1.83 4.55 -7.86
CA ALA A 145 1.98 4.71 -9.31
C ALA A 145 1.92 3.38 -10.08
N VAL A 146 2.59 2.34 -9.56
CA VAL A 146 2.52 1.00 -10.17
C VAL A 146 1.10 0.45 -10.11
N LEU A 147 0.41 0.56 -8.98
CA LEU A 147 -0.98 0.11 -8.82
C LEU A 147 -1.95 0.90 -9.72
N ALA A 148 -1.77 2.22 -9.86
CA ALA A 148 -2.55 3.07 -10.75
C ALA A 148 -2.42 2.68 -12.23
N SER A 149 -1.25 2.17 -12.63
CA SER A 149 -1.04 1.66 -14.00
C SER A 149 -1.82 0.37 -14.31
N LEU A 150 -2.31 -0.34 -13.28
CA LEU A 150 -3.06 -1.58 -13.44
C LEU A 150 -4.55 -1.31 -13.63
N ARG A 151 -5.06 -1.38 -14.86
CA ARG A 151 -6.48 -1.18 -15.21
C ARG A 151 -7.50 -1.95 -14.37
N ALA A 152 -7.10 -3.07 -13.78
CA ALA A 152 -7.98 -3.92 -12.96
C ALA A 152 -8.06 -3.48 -11.48
N VAL A 153 -7.34 -2.43 -11.10
CA VAL A 153 -7.31 -1.83 -9.76
C VAL A 153 -7.63 -0.34 -9.89
N SER A 154 -8.62 0.14 -9.14
CA SER A 154 -8.76 1.58 -8.92
C SER A 154 -7.87 1.95 -7.74
N THR A 155 -6.93 2.86 -7.93
CA THR A 155 -6.00 3.27 -6.87
C THR A 155 -6.28 4.72 -6.50
N ARG A 156 -6.45 4.98 -5.20
CA ARG A 156 -6.50 6.32 -4.63
C ARG A 156 -5.37 6.48 -3.63
N MET A 157 -4.80 7.67 -3.58
CA MET A 157 -3.70 7.98 -2.67
C MET A 157 -4.03 9.25 -1.91
N VAL A 158 -4.18 9.09 -0.60
CA VAL A 158 -4.55 10.13 0.34
C VAL A 158 -3.38 10.30 1.29
N LEU A 159 -2.83 11.51 1.35
CA LEU A 159 -1.81 11.86 2.33
C LEU A 159 -2.46 12.69 3.42
N PHE A 160 -1.98 12.53 4.64
CA PHE A 160 -2.49 13.31 5.76
C PHE A 160 -1.40 13.72 6.73
N ASP A 161 -1.61 14.89 7.31
CA ASP A 161 -0.93 15.39 8.50
C ASP A 161 -2.03 15.88 9.47
N THR A 162 -2.14 17.18 9.72
CA THR A 162 -3.33 17.85 10.31
C THR A 162 -4.42 18.15 9.29
N SER A 163 -4.14 17.94 8.01
CA SER A 163 -5.04 18.14 6.88
C SER A 163 -4.95 16.94 5.94
N VAL A 164 -5.98 16.73 5.14
CA VAL A 164 -6.04 15.63 4.17
C VAL A 164 -5.88 16.16 2.75
N VAL A 165 -4.99 15.53 1.99
CA VAL A 165 -4.73 15.83 0.57
C VAL A 165 -4.92 14.57 -0.26
N ASP A 166 -5.82 14.62 -1.25
CA ASP A 166 -5.97 13.56 -2.24
C ASP A 166 -5.04 13.82 -3.42
N LEU A 167 -4.08 12.91 -3.64
CA LEU A 167 -3.10 12.94 -4.72
C LEU A 167 -3.36 11.88 -5.78
N SER A 168 -4.59 11.37 -5.87
CA SER A 168 -4.95 10.32 -6.83
C SER A 168 -4.74 10.71 -8.29
N GLU A 169 -4.81 12.01 -8.63
CA GLU A 169 -4.59 12.51 -10.00
C GLU A 169 -3.09 12.57 -10.37
N GLN A 170 -2.21 12.65 -9.38
CA GLN A 170 -0.75 12.79 -9.53
C GLN A 170 -0.03 11.44 -9.48
N LEU A 171 -0.76 10.32 -9.41
CA LEU A 171 -0.20 8.96 -9.37
C LEU A 171 0.63 8.58 -10.61
N SER A 172 0.59 9.35 -11.69
CA SER A 172 1.38 9.08 -12.91
C SER A 172 2.86 9.48 -12.79
N ASP A 173 3.21 10.41 -11.90
CA ASP A 173 4.60 10.83 -11.66
C ASP A 173 4.88 10.82 -10.14
N PRO A 174 5.55 9.76 -9.62
CA PRO A 174 5.89 9.67 -8.20
C PRO A 174 6.79 10.82 -7.74
N VAL A 175 7.63 11.40 -8.60
CA VAL A 175 8.49 12.53 -8.23
C VAL A 175 7.62 13.76 -7.99
N ASP A 176 6.68 14.06 -8.88
CA ASP A 176 5.74 15.16 -8.68
C ASP A 176 4.86 14.96 -7.45
N LEU A 177 4.45 13.72 -7.20
CA LEU A 177 3.74 13.37 -5.97
C LEU A 177 4.58 13.74 -4.74
N LEU A 178 5.83 13.26 -4.65
CA LEU A 178 6.74 13.53 -3.53
C LEU A 178 6.99 15.02 -3.32
N PHE A 179 7.17 15.78 -4.40
CA PHE A 179 7.32 17.24 -4.34
C PHE A 179 5.98 17.98 -4.26
N GLY A 180 4.84 17.31 -4.31
CA GLY A 180 3.52 17.85 -3.97
C GLY A 180 3.26 17.78 -2.46
N THR A 181 3.81 16.78 -1.80
CA THR A 181 3.60 16.49 -0.37
C THR A 181 4.20 17.58 0.56
N GLN A 182 3.49 17.97 1.61
CA GLN A 182 3.97 18.91 2.64
C GLN A 182 4.19 18.18 3.97
N LEU A 183 5.45 17.96 4.37
CA LEU A 183 5.73 17.27 5.64
C LEU A 183 5.31 18.19 6.78
N GLY A 184 4.26 17.78 7.51
CA GLY A 184 3.59 18.53 8.57
C GLY A 184 4.18 18.30 9.96
N GLY A 185 3.64 19.02 10.95
CA GLY A 185 4.04 18.95 12.36
C GLY A 185 3.01 18.28 13.29
N GLY A 186 1.99 17.62 12.74
CA GLY A 186 0.96 16.92 13.49
C GLY A 186 0.25 15.88 12.63
N THR A 187 -0.53 15.01 13.28
CA THR A 187 -1.15 13.83 12.66
C THR A 187 -2.60 13.70 13.14
N ASP A 188 -3.57 13.68 12.22
CA ASP A 188 -4.99 13.47 12.48
C ASP A 188 -5.51 12.27 11.66
N ILE A 189 -5.36 11.07 12.22
CA ILE A 189 -5.78 9.81 11.60
C ILE A 189 -7.30 9.71 11.58
N ASP A 190 -8.01 10.25 12.60
CA ASP A 190 -9.48 10.32 12.61
C ASP A 190 -10.02 11.05 11.36
N GLN A 191 -9.49 12.23 11.05
CA GLN A 191 -9.87 13.00 9.87
C GLN A 191 -9.53 12.27 8.57
N ALA A 192 -8.34 11.65 8.50
CA ALA A 192 -7.92 10.88 7.33
C ALA A 192 -8.84 9.67 7.06
N LEU A 193 -9.21 8.92 8.10
CA LEU A 193 -10.16 7.81 8.01
C LEU A 193 -11.56 8.31 7.64
N ALA A 194 -11.99 9.47 8.15
CA ALA A 194 -13.26 10.09 7.79
C ALA A 194 -13.33 10.42 6.30
N TYR A 195 -12.25 10.98 5.73
CA TYR A 195 -12.15 11.27 4.31
C TYR A 195 -12.15 9.99 3.48
N CYS A 196 -11.36 8.98 3.87
CA CYS A 196 -11.33 7.68 3.19
C CYS A 196 -12.72 7.03 3.15
N GLN A 197 -13.51 7.10 4.23
CA GLN A 197 -14.88 6.59 4.26
C GLN A 197 -15.77 7.21 3.16
N GLN A 198 -15.59 8.50 2.84
CA GLN A 198 -16.37 9.19 1.80
C GLN A 198 -15.99 8.71 0.38
N LEU A 199 -14.73 8.30 0.18
CA LEU A 199 -14.26 7.81 -1.11
C LEU A 199 -14.72 6.37 -1.42
N ILE A 200 -15.03 5.59 -0.38
CA ILE A 200 -15.32 4.17 -0.51
C ILE A 200 -16.76 3.94 -0.94
N THR A 201 -16.94 3.53 -2.20
CA THR A 201 -18.27 3.24 -2.77
C THR A 201 -18.60 1.74 -2.78
N ARG A 202 -17.58 0.87 -2.74
CA ARG A 202 -17.73 -0.59 -2.78
C ARG A 202 -16.94 -1.25 -1.65
N PRO A 203 -17.41 -1.18 -0.38
CA PRO A 203 -16.66 -1.67 0.78
C PRO A 203 -16.09 -3.09 0.61
N ALA A 204 -16.91 -4.04 0.17
CA ALA A 204 -16.50 -5.43 -0.06
C ALA A 204 -15.44 -5.62 -1.16
N GLN A 205 -15.16 -4.62 -1.99
CA GLN A 205 -14.11 -4.68 -3.02
C GLN A 205 -12.93 -3.76 -2.71
N THR A 206 -12.99 -3.06 -1.57
CA THR A 206 -12.01 -2.05 -1.17
C THR A 206 -10.98 -2.63 -0.20
N ILE A 207 -9.71 -2.33 -0.46
CA ILE A 207 -8.60 -2.52 0.46
C ILE A 207 -8.14 -1.12 0.88
N LEU A 208 -8.16 -0.84 2.18
CA LEU A 208 -7.59 0.38 2.75
C LEU A 208 -6.27 0.01 3.41
N VAL A 209 -5.18 0.56 2.90
CA VAL A 209 -3.86 0.43 3.52
C VAL A 209 -3.55 1.75 4.23
N LEU A 210 -3.61 1.73 5.55
CA LEU A 210 -3.24 2.85 6.41
C LEU A 210 -1.75 2.73 6.77
N ILE A 211 -0.94 3.71 6.41
CA ILE A 211 0.51 3.71 6.63
C ILE A 211 0.83 4.85 7.59
N THR A 212 1.06 4.54 8.87
CA THR A 212 1.23 5.51 9.96
C THR A 212 1.90 4.83 11.15
N ASP A 213 2.61 5.61 11.98
CA ASP A 213 3.15 5.15 13.26
C ASP A 213 2.08 5.13 14.39
N LEU A 214 0.82 5.44 14.06
CA LEU A 214 -0.35 5.45 14.97
C LEU A 214 -0.26 6.45 16.12
N TYR A 215 0.66 7.41 16.09
CA TYR A 215 0.62 8.54 17.01
C TYR A 215 -0.49 9.49 16.61
N GLU A 216 -1.63 9.35 17.27
CA GLU A 216 -2.83 10.16 17.01
C GLU A 216 -2.75 11.51 17.72
N GLY A 217 -2.75 12.60 16.95
CA GLY A 217 -2.86 13.98 17.46
C GLY A 217 -4.30 14.52 17.46
N GLY A 218 -5.24 13.82 16.81
CA GLY A 218 -6.67 14.15 16.78
C GLY A 218 -7.48 13.43 17.86
N ASN A 219 -8.58 12.78 17.47
CA ASN A 219 -9.51 12.14 18.40
C ASN A 219 -9.41 10.60 18.35
N ALA A 220 -8.60 10.03 19.25
CA ALA A 220 -8.35 8.60 19.30
C ALA A 220 -9.62 7.72 19.44
N PRO A 221 -10.59 8.02 20.32
CA PRO A 221 -11.83 7.24 20.38
C PRO A 221 -12.61 7.23 19.05
N ARG A 222 -12.69 8.38 18.36
CA ARG A 222 -13.35 8.48 17.05
C ARG A 222 -12.55 7.77 15.96
N MET A 223 -11.21 7.86 15.97
CA MET A 223 -10.33 7.10 15.08
C MET A 223 -10.65 5.60 15.16
N LEU A 224 -10.68 5.03 16.37
CA LEU A 224 -11.01 3.62 16.58
C LEU A 224 -12.43 3.27 16.12
N GLN A 225 -13.41 4.14 16.42
CA GLN A 225 -14.79 3.95 15.97
C GLN A 225 -14.90 3.93 14.43
N ARG A 226 -14.16 4.79 13.73
CA ARG A 226 -14.12 4.82 12.26
C ARG A 226 -13.43 3.61 11.68
N ALA A 227 -12.30 3.20 12.26
CA ALA A 227 -11.59 1.99 11.86
C ALA A 227 -12.51 0.76 12.01
N ALA A 228 -13.21 0.64 13.14
CA ALA A 228 -14.20 -0.42 13.37
C ALA A 228 -15.34 -0.38 12.34
N SER A 229 -15.88 0.81 12.05
CA SER A 229 -16.95 1.00 11.06
C SER A 229 -16.52 0.58 9.65
N LEU A 230 -15.29 0.90 9.24
CA LEU A 230 -14.72 0.49 7.96
C LEU A 230 -14.65 -1.05 7.85
N VAL A 231 -14.12 -1.71 8.88
CA VAL A 231 -14.05 -3.19 8.93
C VAL A 231 -15.46 -3.81 8.89
N GLN A 232 -16.39 -3.29 9.70
CA GLN A 232 -17.78 -3.77 9.73
C GLN A 232 -18.51 -3.58 8.40
N SER A 233 -18.18 -2.53 7.64
CA SER A 233 -18.74 -2.32 6.29
C SER A 233 -18.21 -3.33 5.25
N GLY A 234 -17.16 -4.09 5.58
CA GLY A 234 -16.56 -5.12 4.72
C GLY A 234 -15.31 -4.67 3.96
N VAL A 235 -14.74 -3.50 4.30
CA VAL A 235 -13.44 -3.04 3.81
C VAL A 235 -12.34 -3.93 4.38
N THR A 236 -11.39 -4.34 3.55
CA THR A 236 -10.16 -4.98 4.03
C THR A 236 -9.20 -3.89 4.50
N VAL A 237 -9.17 -3.60 5.80
CA VAL A 237 -8.27 -2.61 6.39
C VAL A 237 -6.97 -3.28 6.81
N VAL A 238 -5.84 -2.69 6.47
CA VAL A 238 -4.49 -3.11 6.88
C VAL A 238 -3.76 -1.88 7.41
N CYS A 239 -3.13 -2.00 8.57
CA CYS A 239 -2.29 -0.95 9.13
C CYS A 239 -0.82 -1.33 9.00
N LEU A 240 -0.05 -0.52 8.28
CA LEU A 240 1.39 -0.63 8.16
C LEU A 240 2.05 0.42 9.05
N LEU A 241 2.69 -0.04 10.11
CA LEU A 241 3.41 0.82 11.06
C LEU A 241 4.58 1.53 10.39
N ALA A 242 5.13 0.91 9.34
CA ALA A 242 6.11 1.49 8.46
C ALA A 242 6.21 0.71 7.16
N LEU A 243 6.67 1.42 6.13
CA LEU A 243 7.12 0.85 4.88
C LEU A 243 8.56 1.31 4.62
N SER A 244 9.53 0.66 5.27
CA SER A 244 10.94 1.06 5.19
C SER A 244 11.88 -0.15 5.24
N ASP A 245 13.12 0.05 4.78
CA ASP A 245 14.17 -0.97 4.83
C ASP A 245 14.83 -1.08 6.22
N GLN A 246 14.58 -0.13 7.12
CA GLN A 246 15.31 0.04 8.39
C GLN A 246 14.64 -0.64 9.60
N GLY A 247 13.65 -1.52 9.38
CA GLY A 247 12.92 -2.16 10.48
C GLY A 247 11.95 -1.21 11.21
N ALA A 248 11.26 -1.72 12.23
CA ALA A 248 10.10 -1.07 12.84
C ALA A 248 10.46 0.28 13.51
N PRO A 249 9.97 1.43 13.00
CA PRO A 249 10.08 2.69 13.70
C PRO A 249 9.26 2.67 14.99
N SER A 250 9.52 3.66 15.85
CA SER A 250 8.69 3.96 17.01
C SER A 250 7.25 4.10 16.56
N HIS A 251 6.34 3.42 17.24
CA HIS A 251 4.91 3.49 16.99
C HIS A 251 4.15 3.48 18.32
N ASP A 252 2.89 3.89 18.29
CA ASP A 252 2.01 3.79 19.45
C ASP A 252 1.54 2.33 19.65
N GLY A 253 2.16 1.64 20.60
CA GLY A 253 1.83 0.24 20.92
C GLY A 253 0.40 0.06 21.44
N HIS A 254 -0.18 1.06 22.11
CA HIS A 254 -1.54 0.98 22.64
C HIS A 254 -2.57 1.07 21.51
N HIS A 255 -2.44 2.06 20.63
CA HIS A 255 -3.30 2.14 19.44
C HIS A 255 -3.11 0.94 18.52
N ALA A 256 -1.89 0.43 18.36
CA ALA A 256 -1.63 -0.77 17.56
C ALA A 256 -2.35 -2.01 18.13
N ALA A 257 -2.35 -2.19 19.46
CA ALA A 257 -3.09 -3.25 20.12
C ALA A 257 -4.61 -3.11 19.95
N GLN A 258 -5.14 -1.89 20.02
CA GLN A 258 -6.56 -1.61 19.79
C GLN A 258 -6.98 -1.87 18.35
N PHE A 259 -6.16 -1.49 17.36
CA PHE A 259 -6.40 -1.85 15.95
C PHE A 259 -6.39 -3.37 15.76
N ALA A 260 -5.45 -4.08 16.40
CA ALA A 260 -5.44 -5.54 16.40
C ALA A 260 -6.70 -6.13 17.06
N ALA A 261 -7.22 -5.54 18.14
CA ALA A 261 -8.47 -5.98 18.77
C ALA A 261 -9.68 -5.79 17.83
N LEU A 262 -9.66 -4.78 16.94
CA LEU A 262 -10.68 -4.55 15.91
C LEU A 262 -10.61 -5.50 14.72
N GLY A 263 -9.68 -6.46 14.71
CA GLY A 263 -9.50 -7.38 13.58
C GLY A 263 -8.53 -6.85 12.51
N ILE A 264 -7.95 -5.65 12.69
CA ILE A 264 -7.07 -5.02 11.69
C ILE A 264 -5.65 -5.60 11.83
N PRO A 265 -5.09 -6.24 10.80
CA PRO A 265 -3.69 -6.64 10.79
C PRO A 265 -2.80 -5.40 10.87
N THR A 266 -1.95 -5.34 11.90
CA THR A 266 -1.09 -4.20 12.22
C THR A 266 0.34 -4.67 12.41
N PHE A 267 1.25 -4.25 11.54
CA PHE A 267 2.66 -4.68 11.52
C PHE A 267 3.53 -3.74 10.68
N SER A 268 4.85 -3.80 10.81
CA SER A 268 5.78 -3.17 9.86
C SER A 268 6.04 -4.07 8.67
N CYS A 269 6.14 -3.51 7.47
CA CYS A 269 6.38 -4.25 6.24
C CYS A 269 7.58 -3.67 5.51
N THR A 270 8.48 -4.51 5.01
CA THR A 270 9.51 -4.04 4.09
C THR A 270 8.91 -3.81 2.70
N PRO A 271 9.48 -2.93 1.87
CA PRO A 271 9.01 -2.69 0.50
C PRO A 271 8.94 -3.97 -0.34
N ASP A 272 9.90 -4.90 -0.19
CA ASP A 272 9.92 -6.14 -0.97
C ASP A 272 8.74 -7.07 -0.67
N LEU A 273 8.16 -6.99 0.53
CA LEU A 273 7.01 -7.81 0.95
C LEU A 273 5.66 -7.18 0.60
N PHE A 274 5.63 -5.88 0.31
CA PHE A 274 4.41 -5.16 -0.03
C PHE A 274 3.64 -5.76 -1.23
N PRO A 275 4.29 -6.19 -2.34
CA PRO A 275 3.63 -6.92 -3.42
C PRO A 275 2.86 -8.16 -2.97
N GLU A 276 3.43 -8.95 -2.06
CA GLU A 276 2.82 -10.17 -1.55
C GLU A 276 1.67 -9.87 -0.59
N LEU A 277 1.83 -8.85 0.25
CA LEU A 277 0.76 -8.33 1.10
C LEU A 277 -0.46 -7.95 0.26
N MET A 278 -0.26 -7.14 -0.78
CA MET A 278 -1.34 -6.72 -1.66
C MET A 278 -1.98 -7.92 -2.37
N ALA A 279 -1.18 -8.90 -2.80
CA ALA A 279 -1.70 -10.12 -3.39
C ALA A 279 -2.56 -10.94 -2.42
N ALA A 280 -2.16 -11.04 -1.14
CA ALA A 280 -2.90 -11.71 -0.09
C ALA A 280 -4.21 -10.97 0.22
N ALA A 281 -4.17 -9.63 0.32
CA ALA A 281 -5.32 -8.78 0.59
C ALA A 281 -6.37 -8.85 -0.55
N ILE A 282 -5.92 -8.79 -1.82
CA ILE A 282 -6.80 -8.94 -2.99
C ILE A 282 -7.55 -10.28 -3.00
N GLN A 283 -6.84 -11.33 -2.59
CA GLN A 283 -7.38 -12.69 -2.47
C GLN A 283 -8.19 -12.92 -1.19
N ARG A 284 -8.29 -11.92 -0.30
CA ARG A 284 -8.94 -12.03 1.02
C ARG A 284 -8.41 -13.21 1.83
N GLN A 285 -7.10 -13.43 1.77
CA GLN A 285 -6.44 -14.39 2.65
C GLN A 285 -6.38 -13.84 4.08
N ASP A 286 -6.18 -14.72 5.05
CA ASP A 286 -5.88 -14.28 6.41
C ASP A 286 -4.51 -13.58 6.43
N LEU A 287 -4.54 -12.27 6.58
CA LEU A 287 -3.36 -11.41 6.57
C LEU A 287 -2.52 -11.56 7.84
N ARG A 288 -3.10 -12.00 8.97
CA ARG A 288 -2.34 -12.30 10.19
C ARG A 288 -1.54 -13.58 9.99
N ALA A 289 -2.17 -14.61 9.44
CA ALA A 289 -1.48 -15.85 9.09
C ALA A 289 -0.43 -15.62 7.99
N TRP A 290 -0.67 -14.71 7.04
CA TRP A 290 0.35 -14.29 6.09
C TRP A 290 1.54 -13.59 6.78
N ALA A 291 1.28 -12.59 7.63
CA ALA A 291 2.32 -11.84 8.33
C ALA A 291 3.18 -12.74 9.22
N ALA A 292 2.56 -13.68 9.94
CA ALA A 292 3.27 -14.67 10.77
C ALA A 292 4.20 -15.59 9.95
N ARG A 293 3.79 -15.99 8.72
CA ARG A 293 4.64 -16.79 7.82
C ARG A 293 5.83 -16.01 7.26
N GLN A 294 5.71 -14.69 7.18
CA GLN A 294 6.78 -13.79 6.78
C GLN A 294 7.59 -13.29 8.00
N GLU A 295 7.38 -13.88 9.18
CA GLU A 295 8.06 -13.55 10.44
C GLU A 295 7.90 -12.07 10.85
N LEU A 296 6.82 -11.42 10.40
CA LEU A 296 6.52 -10.04 10.74
C LEU A 296 5.97 -9.94 12.15
N GLN A 297 6.46 -8.96 12.91
CA GLN A 297 5.95 -8.67 14.25
C GLN A 297 4.56 -8.04 14.16
N LEU A 298 3.55 -8.81 14.58
CA LEU A 298 2.17 -8.35 14.67
C LEU A 298 1.91 -7.67 16.01
N ALA A 299 1.20 -6.54 15.98
CA ALA A 299 0.60 -5.99 17.18
C ALA A 299 -0.39 -7.00 17.76
N ARG A 300 -0.30 -7.22 19.08
CA ARG A 300 -1.18 -8.15 19.79
C ARG A 300 -2.31 -7.37 20.46
N PRO A 301 -3.55 -7.87 20.44
CA PRO A 301 -4.59 -7.31 21.29
C PRO A 301 -4.17 -7.45 22.76
N GLU A 302 -4.41 -6.41 23.56
CA GLU A 302 -4.33 -6.47 25.02
C GLU A 302 -5.50 -7.29 25.60
#